data_AF-A0A2G3Q166-F1
#
_entry.id   AF-A0A2G3Q166-F1
#
_cell.length_a   1.000
_cell.length_b   1.000
_cell.length_c   1.000
_cell.angle_alpha   90.00
_cell.angle_beta   90.00
_cell.angle_gamma   90.00
#
_symmetry.space_group_name_H-M   'P 1'
#
loop_
_entity.id
_entity.type
_entity.pdbx_description
1 polymer ?
#
loop_
_entity_poly.entity_id
_entity_poly.type
_entity_poly.pdbx_seq_one_letter_code
_entity_poly.pdbx_strand_id
1 'polypeptide(L)'
;MENQRHSLTVGLAYAYSHCIDRYLRALTHSLFSSLPYLDEETNNLSKEVEALFLALPTLLSESTDIKATYVEKLIHLRPVLEKKYRTLKAYERELTQLTLVFEMTALPSQEDLPFFEADLNSLHTFDFEKLAQDCTQFIFHETNLHERQSRAALLLPYLPIRLTKDNFIYYISKTLKQIHIEDTAESADFLIQILAQLFDGKKYKEYGKHFKDIATSLEEFKCLTNREDFEENRDLLEETLQGALEIVEALYEVICTLCTFFLLENSSFKALTDLHPSFYDLYYSIKAILENGEDRELFISTLPERVEEIKASLEEPFLKACKQSVPSSVFALLQTSLQMRLTHLFSFDISKKPLMHTQTESLFEDFLIQLRKDLDALPPFERKLRMQYLMSVVPFAMSKETFHTYALQAFHASKEAQPLLIAIMYLTSILEQNGFYGESTEEQHILLENDFF
;
A
#
# COMPACT_ATOMS: atom_id res chain seq x y z
N MET A 1 16.33 -11.75 33.81
CA MET A 1 14.95 -11.61 34.32
C MET A 1 14.50 -10.16 34.37
N GLU A 2 15.25 -9.24 34.99
CA GLU A 2 14.86 -7.81 35.09
C GLU A 2 14.76 -7.11 33.71
N ASN A 3 15.74 -7.30 32.83
CA ASN A 3 15.69 -6.77 31.46
C ASN A 3 14.52 -7.32 30.63
N GLN A 4 14.15 -8.60 30.81
CA GLN A 4 13.03 -9.21 30.09
C GLN A 4 11.68 -8.68 30.56
N ARG A 5 11.52 -8.47 31.87
CA ARG A 5 10.32 -7.86 32.45
C ARG A 5 10.16 -6.42 31.97
N HIS A 6 11.25 -5.65 31.96
CA HIS A 6 11.26 -4.28 31.45
C HIS A 6 10.85 -4.22 29.97
N SER A 7 11.46 -5.05 29.12
CA SER A 7 11.11 -5.11 27.70
C SER A 7 9.65 -5.48 27.46
N LEU A 8 9.10 -6.41 28.24
CA LEU A 8 7.69 -6.76 28.17
C LEU A 8 6.78 -5.59 28.58
N THR A 9 7.09 -4.89 29.68
CA THR A 9 6.34 -3.71 30.13
C THR A 9 6.32 -2.61 29.07
N VAL A 10 7.48 -2.30 28.49
CA VAL A 10 7.59 -1.29 27.42
C VAL A 10 6.87 -1.73 26.15
N GLY A 11 7.02 -3.00 25.76
CA GLY A 11 6.31 -3.57 24.60
C GLY A 11 4.80 -3.51 24.77
N LEU A 12 4.28 -3.86 25.94
CA LEU A 12 2.85 -3.78 26.24
C LEU A 12 2.34 -2.34 26.25
N ALA A 13 3.11 -1.40 26.77
CA ALA A 13 2.74 0.00 26.74
C ALA A 13 2.63 0.53 25.32
N TYR A 14 3.64 0.24 24.48
CA TYR A 14 3.63 0.62 23.07
C TYR A 14 2.50 -0.09 22.30
N ALA A 15 2.25 -1.36 22.56
CA ALA A 15 1.16 -2.09 21.93
C ALA A 15 -0.21 -1.50 22.30
N TYR A 16 -0.41 -1.09 23.55
CA TYR A 16 -1.65 -0.45 23.96
C TYR A 16 -1.85 0.92 23.31
N SER A 17 -0.83 1.78 23.29
CA SER A 17 -0.93 3.07 22.58
C SER A 17 -1.16 2.88 21.08
N HIS A 18 -0.53 1.88 20.47
CA HIS A 18 -0.74 1.50 19.09
C HIS A 18 -2.18 1.02 18.82
N CYS A 19 -2.74 0.15 19.68
CA CYS A 19 -4.13 -0.29 19.56
C CYS A 19 -5.10 0.89 19.61
N ILE A 20 -4.89 1.84 20.55
CA ILE A 20 -5.72 3.04 20.68
C ILE A 20 -5.58 3.94 19.44
N ASP A 21 -4.36 4.20 18.98
CA ASP A 21 -4.08 4.97 17.76
C ASP A 21 -4.80 4.39 16.55
N ARG A 22 -4.65 3.08 16.30
CA ARG A 22 -5.31 2.44 15.15
C ARG A 22 -6.81 2.48 15.26
N TYR A 23 -7.37 2.21 16.43
CA TYR A 23 -8.82 2.25 16.56
C TYR A 23 -9.36 3.67 16.39
N LEU A 24 -8.69 4.66 16.96
CA LEU A 24 -9.05 6.06 16.82
C LEU A 24 -9.01 6.49 15.35
N ARG A 25 -7.96 6.15 14.60
CA ARG A 25 -7.88 6.42 13.15
C ARG A 25 -9.07 5.88 12.37
N ALA A 26 -9.51 4.66 12.69
CA ALA A 26 -10.72 4.10 12.10
C ALA A 26 -11.96 4.93 12.47
N LEU A 27 -12.13 5.26 13.75
CA LEU A 27 -13.31 5.99 14.26
C LEU A 27 -13.39 7.46 13.78
N THR A 28 -12.25 8.10 13.55
CA THR A 28 -12.18 9.48 13.06
C THR A 28 -12.34 9.58 11.54
N HIS A 29 -12.20 8.48 10.81
CA HIS A 29 -12.35 8.49 9.36
C HIS A 29 -13.81 8.79 8.98
N SER A 30 -14.02 9.72 8.05
CA SER A 30 -15.35 10.18 7.60
C SER A 30 -16.26 9.01 7.16
N LEU A 31 -15.69 8.08 6.39
CA LEU A 31 -16.37 6.88 5.89
C LEU A 31 -16.75 5.85 6.96
N PHE A 32 -16.21 5.92 8.19
CA PHE A 32 -16.52 4.92 9.22
C PHE A 32 -18.02 4.85 9.54
N SER A 33 -18.66 6.02 9.60
CA SER A 33 -20.11 6.14 9.79
C SER A 33 -20.93 5.59 8.60
N SER A 34 -20.30 5.47 7.42
CA SER A 34 -20.93 5.02 6.18
C SER A 34 -20.71 3.53 5.89
N LEU A 35 -19.94 2.81 6.72
CA LEU A 35 -19.72 1.36 6.60
C LEU A 35 -21.02 0.54 6.43
N PRO A 36 -22.14 0.82 7.14
CA PRO A 36 -23.38 0.06 6.95
C PRO A 36 -23.92 0.10 5.52
N TYR A 37 -23.66 1.19 4.79
CA TYR A 37 -24.09 1.37 3.41
C TYR A 37 -23.05 0.81 2.43
N LEU A 38 -21.76 0.94 2.75
CA LEU A 38 -20.66 0.45 1.91
C LEU A 38 -20.56 -1.08 1.89
N ASP A 39 -20.53 -1.72 3.06
CA ASP A 39 -20.45 -3.18 3.20
C ASP A 39 -20.91 -3.65 4.60
N GLU A 40 -22.09 -4.28 4.65
CA GLU A 40 -22.74 -4.72 5.89
C GLU A 40 -21.86 -5.65 6.74
N GLU A 41 -21.12 -6.57 6.11
CA GLU A 41 -20.23 -7.50 6.79
C GLU A 41 -19.04 -6.78 7.46
N THR A 42 -18.47 -5.78 6.80
CA THR A 42 -17.41 -4.92 7.37
C THR A 42 -17.94 -4.09 8.54
N ASN A 43 -19.18 -3.58 8.45
CA ASN A 43 -19.84 -2.93 9.58
C ASN A 43 -20.11 -3.90 10.74
N ASN A 44 -20.47 -5.15 10.46
CA ASN A 44 -20.68 -6.15 11.52
C ASN A 44 -19.35 -6.48 12.22
N LEU A 45 -18.25 -6.59 11.45
CA LEU A 45 -16.90 -6.75 11.99
C LEU A 45 -16.50 -5.58 12.90
N SER A 46 -16.76 -4.34 12.50
CA SER A 46 -16.43 -3.17 13.35
C SER A 46 -17.21 -3.18 14.65
N LYS A 47 -18.51 -3.55 14.64
CA LYS A 47 -19.33 -3.73 15.84
C LYS A 47 -18.82 -4.85 16.75
N GLU A 48 -18.28 -5.92 16.19
CA GLU A 48 -17.64 -6.98 17.00
C GLU A 48 -16.37 -6.49 17.69
N VAL A 49 -15.53 -5.73 16.98
CA VAL A 49 -14.34 -5.10 17.55
C VAL A 49 -14.72 -4.09 18.65
N GLU A 50 -15.77 -3.30 18.42
CA GLU A 50 -16.34 -2.39 19.42
C GLU A 50 -16.76 -3.13 20.69
N ALA A 51 -17.54 -4.20 20.56
CA ALA A 51 -17.99 -4.98 21.72
C ALA A 51 -16.81 -5.56 22.51
N LEU A 52 -15.78 -6.06 21.82
CA LEU A 52 -14.57 -6.59 22.47
C LEU A 52 -13.76 -5.50 23.17
N PHE A 53 -13.62 -4.33 22.54
CA PHE A 53 -12.93 -3.18 23.13
C PHE A 53 -13.65 -2.67 24.38
N LEU A 54 -14.98 -2.49 24.31
CA LEU A 54 -15.78 -2.07 25.46
C LEU A 54 -15.73 -3.09 26.60
N ALA A 55 -15.67 -4.39 26.29
CA ALA A 55 -15.56 -5.45 27.28
C ALA A 55 -14.13 -5.65 27.83
N LEU A 56 -13.11 -4.95 27.31
CA LEU A 56 -11.70 -5.13 27.67
C LEU A 56 -11.44 -5.15 29.20
N PRO A 57 -12.03 -4.26 30.03
CA PRO A 57 -11.83 -4.29 31.48
C PRO A 57 -12.22 -5.61 32.14
N THR A 58 -13.31 -6.20 31.66
CA THR A 58 -13.84 -7.48 32.16
C THR A 58 -13.03 -8.64 31.60
N LEU A 59 -12.82 -8.69 30.29
CA LEU A 59 -12.18 -9.82 29.58
C LEU A 59 -10.73 -10.04 30.00
N LEU A 60 -9.98 -8.98 30.33
CA LEU A 60 -8.61 -9.13 30.82
C LEU A 60 -8.52 -9.80 32.19
N SER A 61 -9.58 -9.72 32.99
CA SER A 61 -9.62 -10.33 34.34
C SER A 61 -10.18 -11.76 34.33
N GLU A 62 -10.66 -12.24 33.19
CA GLU A 62 -11.23 -13.57 33.03
C GLU A 62 -10.18 -14.70 33.04
N SER A 63 -10.67 -15.92 33.20
CA SER A 63 -9.84 -17.13 33.10
C SER A 63 -9.22 -17.31 31.70
N THR A 64 -8.09 -18.03 31.64
CA THR A 64 -7.38 -18.33 30.38
C THR A 64 -8.27 -19.04 29.36
N ASP A 65 -9.16 -19.93 29.79
CA ASP A 65 -10.07 -20.68 28.90
C ASP A 65 -11.09 -19.75 28.21
N ILE A 66 -11.63 -18.78 28.96
CA ILE A 66 -12.55 -17.78 28.42
C ILE A 66 -11.82 -16.86 27.44
N LYS A 67 -10.63 -16.37 27.81
CA LYS A 67 -9.78 -15.55 26.93
C LYS A 67 -9.43 -16.29 25.63
N ALA A 68 -9.11 -17.58 25.69
CA ALA A 68 -8.81 -18.40 24.53
C ALA A 68 -9.98 -18.45 23.53
N THR A 69 -11.22 -18.49 24.01
CA THR A 69 -12.43 -18.45 23.15
C THR A 69 -12.52 -17.14 22.37
N TYR A 70 -12.18 -16.01 22.99
CA TYR A 70 -12.15 -14.70 22.31
C TYR A 70 -10.97 -14.56 21.34
N VAL A 71 -9.81 -15.14 21.68
CA VAL A 71 -8.66 -15.20 20.78
C VAL A 71 -9.00 -16.01 19.53
N GLU A 72 -9.63 -17.17 19.67
CA GLU A 72 -10.09 -17.99 18.55
C GLU A 72 -11.07 -17.21 17.66
N LYS A 73 -12.04 -16.52 18.27
CA LYS A 73 -12.96 -15.63 17.54
C LYS A 73 -12.19 -14.57 16.73
N LEU A 74 -11.28 -13.83 17.36
CA LEU A 74 -10.48 -12.79 16.70
C LEU A 74 -9.59 -13.35 15.57
N ILE A 75 -9.00 -14.53 15.75
CA ILE A 75 -8.21 -15.21 14.71
C ILE A 75 -9.08 -15.51 13.49
N HIS A 76 -10.34 -15.90 13.67
CA HIS A 76 -11.26 -16.12 12.55
C HIS A 76 -11.68 -14.85 11.81
N LEU A 77 -11.61 -13.67 12.44
CA LEU A 77 -11.93 -12.39 11.78
C LEU A 77 -10.81 -11.91 10.86
N ARG A 78 -9.55 -12.30 11.13
CA ARG A 78 -8.37 -11.86 10.35
C ARG A 78 -8.48 -12.22 8.85
N PRO A 79 -8.75 -13.48 8.45
CA PRO A 79 -8.92 -13.82 7.03
C PRO A 79 -10.10 -13.11 6.37
N VAL A 80 -11.13 -12.74 7.14
CA VAL A 80 -12.27 -11.99 6.60
C VAL A 80 -11.84 -10.56 6.24
N LEU A 81 -11.11 -9.87 7.12
CA LEU A 81 -10.56 -8.55 6.80
C LEU A 81 -9.52 -8.60 5.68
N GLU A 82 -8.68 -9.64 5.64
CA GLU A 82 -7.75 -9.87 4.53
C GLU A 82 -8.49 -9.96 3.19
N LYS A 83 -9.60 -10.71 3.16
CA LYS A 83 -10.47 -10.85 2.00
C LYS A 83 -11.07 -9.50 1.58
N LYS A 84 -11.52 -8.68 2.53
CA LYS A 84 -12.04 -7.33 2.27
C LYS A 84 -10.97 -6.43 1.67
N TYR A 85 -9.78 -6.42 2.27
CA TYR A 85 -8.64 -5.64 1.80
C TYR A 85 -8.21 -6.05 0.39
N ARG A 86 -8.11 -7.36 0.13
CA ARG A 86 -7.83 -7.87 -1.23
C ARG A 86 -8.92 -7.49 -2.22
N THR A 87 -10.19 -7.45 -1.81
CA THR A 87 -11.28 -6.98 -2.69
C THR A 87 -11.09 -5.50 -3.07
N LEU A 88 -10.82 -4.65 -2.08
CA LEU A 88 -10.56 -3.21 -2.30
C LEU A 88 -9.32 -2.98 -3.17
N LYS A 89 -8.23 -3.72 -2.94
CA LYS A 89 -7.04 -3.65 -3.81
C LYS A 89 -7.31 -4.12 -5.24
N ALA A 90 -8.23 -5.07 -5.45
CA ALA A 90 -8.67 -5.44 -6.79
C ALA A 90 -9.46 -4.32 -7.48
N TYR A 91 -10.24 -3.53 -6.74
CA TYR A 91 -10.92 -2.35 -7.26
C TYR A 91 -9.96 -1.20 -7.56
N GLU A 92 -9.02 -0.90 -6.66
CA GLU A 92 -7.94 0.06 -6.88
C GLU A 92 -7.19 -0.25 -8.17
N ARG A 93 -6.84 -1.53 -8.39
CA ARG A 93 -6.20 -1.98 -9.63
C ARG A 93 -7.00 -1.65 -10.89
N GLU A 94 -8.30 -1.92 -10.87
CA GLU A 94 -9.18 -1.68 -12.02
C GLU A 94 -9.45 -0.18 -12.22
N LEU A 95 -9.53 0.62 -11.15
CA LEU A 95 -9.58 2.07 -11.25
C LEU A 95 -8.34 2.62 -11.95
N THR A 96 -7.14 2.20 -11.51
CA THR A 96 -5.89 2.59 -12.20
C THR A 96 -5.91 2.19 -13.67
N GLN A 97 -6.44 1.01 -14.00
CA GLN A 97 -6.56 0.58 -15.39
C GLN A 97 -7.47 1.51 -16.20
N LEU A 98 -8.61 1.91 -15.64
CA LEU A 98 -9.56 2.82 -16.29
C LEU A 98 -8.97 4.22 -16.47
N THR A 99 -8.29 4.75 -15.45
CA THR A 99 -7.58 6.04 -15.51
C THR A 99 -6.54 6.04 -16.62
N LEU A 100 -5.67 5.02 -16.68
CA LEU A 100 -4.65 4.91 -17.72
C LEU A 100 -5.27 4.77 -19.12
N VAL A 101 -6.38 4.05 -19.26
CA VAL A 101 -7.11 3.95 -20.54
C VAL A 101 -7.68 5.32 -20.93
N PHE A 102 -8.29 6.03 -19.99
CA PHE A 102 -8.89 7.33 -20.22
C PHE A 102 -7.84 8.36 -20.63
N GLU A 103 -6.79 8.56 -19.83
CA GLU A 103 -5.71 9.52 -20.10
C GLU A 103 -5.05 9.31 -21.47
N MET A 104 -4.89 8.05 -21.88
CA MET A 104 -4.23 7.70 -23.13
C MET A 104 -5.15 7.72 -24.36
N THR A 105 -6.47 7.84 -24.17
CA THR A 105 -7.46 7.88 -25.27
C THR A 105 -8.21 9.21 -25.35
N ALA A 106 -8.29 9.97 -24.27
CA ALA A 106 -8.89 11.29 -24.24
C ALA A 106 -8.07 12.27 -25.09
N LEU A 107 -8.78 13.10 -25.87
CA LEU A 107 -8.14 14.24 -26.54
C LEU A 107 -7.79 15.29 -25.48
N PRO A 108 -6.62 15.98 -25.56
CA PRO A 108 -6.28 17.02 -24.61
C PRO A 108 -7.24 18.18 -24.89
N SER A 109 -7.82 18.75 -23.84
CA SER A 109 -8.62 19.95 -23.99
C SER A 109 -7.70 21.13 -24.32
N GLN A 110 -8.23 22.20 -24.93
CA GLN A 110 -7.43 23.41 -25.14
C GLN A 110 -7.02 24.10 -23.83
N GLU A 111 -7.68 23.77 -22.72
CA GLU A 111 -7.42 24.28 -21.37
C GLU A 111 -6.31 23.53 -20.64
N ASP A 112 -5.93 22.35 -21.14
CA ASP A 112 -4.73 21.65 -20.70
C ASP A 112 -3.48 22.42 -21.18
N LEU A 113 -3.46 22.86 -22.45
CA LEU A 113 -2.31 23.49 -23.13
C LEU A 113 -1.58 24.65 -22.38
N PRO A 114 -2.20 25.54 -21.59
CA PRO A 114 -1.46 26.61 -20.90
C PRO A 114 -0.55 26.15 -19.75
N PHE A 115 -0.70 24.91 -19.22
CA PHE A 115 0.31 24.30 -18.35
C PHE A 115 1.45 23.62 -19.15
N PHE A 116 1.35 23.62 -20.49
CA PHE A 116 2.19 22.87 -21.40
C PHE A 116 3.01 23.90 -22.20
N GLU A 117 4.18 24.31 -21.71
CA GLU A 117 5.14 25.05 -22.55
C GLU A 117 5.57 24.23 -23.79
N ALA A 118 5.30 22.92 -23.78
CA ALA A 118 5.49 22.00 -24.89
C ALA A 118 4.26 21.93 -25.83
N ASP A 119 4.22 22.82 -26.82
CA ASP A 119 3.44 22.64 -28.05
C ASP A 119 3.79 21.27 -28.71
N LEU A 120 2.86 20.62 -29.41
CA LEU A 120 3.14 19.45 -30.28
C LEU A 120 4.36 19.65 -31.21
N ASN A 121 4.65 20.90 -31.62
CA ASN A 121 5.82 21.27 -32.40
C ASN A 121 7.14 21.14 -31.62
N SER A 122 7.11 21.22 -30.29
CA SER A 122 8.29 21.09 -29.42
C SER A 122 8.79 19.65 -29.30
N LEU A 123 7.94 18.65 -29.60
CA LEU A 123 8.32 17.23 -29.64
C LEU A 123 9.45 16.93 -30.64
N HIS A 124 9.52 17.71 -31.73
CA HIS A 124 10.58 17.55 -32.74
C HIS A 124 11.96 17.99 -32.24
N THR A 125 11.99 18.86 -31.23
CA THR A 125 13.22 19.41 -30.63
C THR A 125 13.52 18.82 -29.25
N PHE A 126 12.65 17.94 -28.74
CA PHE A 126 12.79 17.38 -27.41
C PHE A 126 13.92 16.34 -27.34
N ASP A 127 14.78 16.45 -26.33
CA ASP A 127 15.92 15.55 -26.14
C ASP A 127 15.50 14.28 -25.36
N PHE A 128 15.03 13.29 -26.13
CA PHE A 128 14.63 11.98 -25.59
C PHE A 128 15.80 11.19 -24.99
N GLU A 129 17.03 11.42 -25.46
CA GLU A 129 18.21 10.77 -24.90
C GLU A 129 18.48 11.29 -23.50
N LYS A 130 18.39 12.61 -23.32
CA LYS A 130 18.51 13.28 -22.03
C LYS A 130 17.42 12.85 -21.07
N LEU A 131 16.14 12.81 -21.48
CA LEU A 131 15.06 12.36 -20.60
C LEU A 131 15.22 10.88 -20.19
N ALA A 132 15.61 10.00 -21.11
CA ALA A 132 15.89 8.60 -20.78
C ALA A 132 17.08 8.45 -19.83
N GLN A 133 18.10 9.29 -19.99
CA GLN A 133 19.23 9.36 -19.07
C GLN A 133 18.80 9.84 -17.68
N ASP A 134 17.98 10.88 -17.60
CA ASP A 134 17.47 11.45 -16.35
C ASP A 134 16.62 10.44 -15.57
N CYS A 135 15.68 9.77 -16.26
CA CYS A 135 14.91 8.67 -15.68
C CYS A 135 15.81 7.54 -15.15
N THR A 136 16.85 7.19 -15.90
CA THR A 136 17.82 6.16 -15.49
C THR A 136 18.62 6.61 -14.26
N GLN A 137 19.09 7.85 -14.26
CA GLN A 137 19.84 8.41 -13.14
C GLN A 137 18.96 8.50 -11.89
N PHE A 138 17.70 8.93 -12.03
CA PHE A 138 16.75 8.98 -10.93
C PHE A 138 16.61 7.63 -10.23
N ILE A 139 16.38 6.53 -10.95
CA ILE A 139 16.25 5.19 -10.32
C ILE A 139 17.58 4.73 -9.72
N PHE A 140 18.67 4.80 -10.49
CA PHE A 140 19.94 4.17 -10.13
C PHE A 140 20.88 5.05 -9.30
N HIS A 141 20.48 6.28 -8.98
CA HIS A 141 21.13 7.09 -7.94
C HIS A 141 21.01 6.41 -6.57
N GLU A 142 19.89 5.72 -6.33
CA GLU A 142 19.69 5.00 -5.08
C GLU A 142 20.55 3.75 -5.00
N THR A 143 21.03 3.43 -3.79
CA THR A 143 21.82 2.22 -3.54
C THR A 143 20.97 1.09 -2.96
N ASN A 144 19.92 1.44 -2.22
CA ASN A 144 18.96 0.52 -1.63
C ASN A 144 18.02 -0.06 -2.70
N LEU A 145 17.79 -1.38 -2.68
CA LEU A 145 16.87 -2.04 -3.61
C LEU A 145 15.42 -1.57 -3.43
N HIS A 146 15.00 -1.28 -2.19
CA HIS A 146 13.65 -0.81 -1.91
C HIS A 146 13.41 0.60 -2.44
N GLU A 147 14.37 1.51 -2.28
CA GLU A 147 14.26 2.88 -2.82
C GLU A 147 14.32 2.87 -4.35
N ARG A 148 15.17 2.02 -4.94
CA ARG A 148 15.16 1.78 -6.40
C ARG A 148 13.81 1.29 -6.90
N GLN A 149 13.20 0.33 -6.18
CA GLN A 149 11.86 -0.16 -6.52
C GLN A 149 10.85 0.98 -6.49
N SER A 150 10.84 1.76 -5.42
CA SER A 150 9.93 2.90 -5.26
C SER A 150 10.07 3.90 -6.41
N ARG A 151 11.29 4.32 -6.73
CA ARG A 151 11.55 5.24 -7.85
C ARG A 151 11.17 4.64 -9.21
N ALA A 152 11.42 3.35 -9.42
CA ALA A 152 11.02 2.65 -10.65
C ALA A 152 9.49 2.57 -10.79
N ALA A 153 8.78 2.30 -9.69
CA ALA A 153 7.32 2.21 -9.65
C ALA A 153 6.64 3.54 -10.01
N LEU A 154 7.29 4.69 -9.71
CA LEU A 154 6.80 6.01 -10.12
C LEU A 154 6.88 6.22 -11.64
N LEU A 155 7.99 5.82 -12.28
CA LEU A 155 8.23 6.10 -13.71
C LEU A 155 7.61 5.06 -14.66
N LEU A 156 7.64 3.78 -14.30
CA LEU A 156 7.24 2.68 -15.18
C LEU A 156 5.80 2.75 -15.72
N PRO A 157 4.77 3.20 -14.97
CA PRO A 157 3.41 3.34 -15.49
C PRO A 157 3.34 4.28 -16.69
N TYR A 158 4.16 5.33 -16.71
CA TYR A 158 4.13 6.39 -17.72
C TYR A 158 5.13 6.18 -18.86
N LEU A 159 6.10 5.26 -18.73
CA LEU A 159 7.03 4.91 -19.80
C LEU A 159 6.37 4.00 -20.85
N PRO A 160 6.16 4.45 -22.11
CA PRO A 160 5.49 3.66 -23.13
C PRO A 160 6.12 2.29 -23.37
N ILE A 161 5.38 1.20 -23.14
CA ILE A 161 5.93 -0.14 -23.31
C ILE A 161 6.08 -0.52 -24.79
N ARG A 162 7.30 -0.93 -25.13
CA ARG A 162 7.66 -1.51 -26.44
C ARG A 162 8.20 -2.92 -26.35
N LEU A 163 8.07 -3.56 -25.19
CA LEU A 163 8.45 -4.95 -24.98
C LEU A 163 7.53 -5.90 -25.78
N THR A 164 8.15 -6.92 -26.36
CA THR A 164 7.40 -8.07 -26.88
C THR A 164 6.79 -8.85 -25.72
N LYS A 165 5.76 -9.65 -26.00
CA LYS A 165 5.17 -10.58 -25.02
C LYS A 165 6.24 -11.50 -24.43
N ASP A 166 7.17 -11.99 -25.27
CA ASP A 166 8.25 -12.87 -24.82
C ASP A 166 9.20 -12.17 -23.84
N ASN A 167 9.60 -10.93 -24.13
CA ASN A 167 10.47 -10.17 -23.25
C ASN A 167 9.78 -9.80 -21.93
N PHE A 168 8.48 -9.53 -21.97
CA PHE A 168 7.68 -9.30 -20.76
C PHE A 168 7.56 -10.57 -19.90
N ILE A 169 7.21 -11.72 -20.50
CA ILE A 169 7.16 -12.99 -19.77
C ILE A 169 8.53 -13.33 -19.17
N TYR A 170 9.61 -13.07 -19.91
CA TYR A 170 10.97 -13.23 -19.41
C TYR A 170 11.27 -12.31 -18.22
N TYR A 171 10.82 -11.04 -18.28
CA TYR A 171 10.94 -10.10 -17.15
C TYR A 171 10.21 -10.63 -15.91
N ILE A 172 8.95 -11.06 -16.04
CA ILE A 172 8.16 -11.60 -14.93
C ILE A 172 8.81 -12.88 -14.36
N SER A 173 9.28 -13.78 -15.23
CA SER A 173 10.03 -14.99 -14.81
C SER A 173 11.28 -14.64 -13.99
N LYS A 174 12.02 -13.61 -14.41
CA LYS A 174 13.20 -13.13 -13.68
C LYS A 174 12.84 -12.51 -12.33
N THR A 175 11.71 -11.81 -12.25
CA THR A 175 11.21 -11.22 -11.01
C THR A 175 10.73 -12.30 -10.02
N LEU A 176 9.99 -13.31 -10.49
CA LEU A 176 9.54 -14.44 -9.65
C LEU A 176 10.71 -15.13 -8.93
N LYS A 177 11.83 -15.31 -9.62
CA LYS A 177 13.06 -15.91 -9.06
C LYS A 177 13.77 -15.06 -8.00
N GLN A 178 13.34 -13.82 -7.79
CA GLN A 178 13.90 -12.90 -6.79
C GLN A 178 12.99 -12.74 -5.57
N ILE A 179 11.70 -13.09 -5.69
CA ILE A 179 10.75 -12.98 -4.58
C ILE A 179 11.06 -14.10 -3.58
N HIS A 180 11.27 -13.72 -2.33
CA HIS A 180 11.41 -14.65 -1.23
C HIS A 180 10.03 -15.11 -0.78
N ILE A 181 9.81 -16.42 -0.82
CA ILE A 181 8.63 -17.08 -0.25
C ILE A 181 9.09 -18.30 0.54
N GLU A 182 8.24 -18.75 1.46
CA GLU A 182 8.38 -20.09 2.03
C GLU A 182 8.18 -21.12 0.90
N ASP A 183 9.05 -22.13 0.84
CA ASP A 183 9.08 -23.10 -0.26
C ASP A 183 8.00 -24.18 -0.10
N THR A 184 6.75 -23.73 -0.14
CA THR A 184 5.54 -24.57 -0.06
C THR A 184 4.60 -24.26 -1.22
N ALA A 185 3.78 -25.25 -1.58
CA ALA A 185 2.76 -25.06 -2.62
C ALA A 185 1.73 -23.99 -2.23
N GLU A 186 1.42 -23.85 -0.94
CA GLU A 186 0.45 -22.87 -0.43
C GLU A 186 0.96 -21.44 -0.58
N SER A 187 2.22 -21.18 -0.20
CA SER A 187 2.85 -19.86 -0.37
C SER A 187 3.03 -19.50 -1.84
N ALA A 188 3.37 -20.47 -2.69
CA ALA A 188 3.47 -20.28 -4.13
C ALA A 188 2.11 -19.95 -4.76
N ASP A 189 1.06 -20.70 -4.42
CA ASP A 189 -0.31 -20.44 -4.89
C ASP A 189 -0.82 -19.08 -4.43
N PHE A 190 -0.57 -18.71 -3.16
CA PHE A 190 -0.93 -17.40 -2.63
C PHE A 190 -0.26 -16.27 -3.44
N LEU A 191 1.05 -16.36 -3.69
CA LEU A 191 1.78 -15.38 -4.50
C LEU A 191 1.21 -15.30 -5.93
N ILE A 192 0.92 -16.45 -6.56
CA ILE A 192 0.32 -16.50 -7.89
C ILE A 192 -1.04 -15.81 -7.91
N GLN A 193 -1.88 -16.02 -6.90
CA GLN A 193 -3.17 -15.33 -6.78
C GLN A 193 -2.99 -13.81 -6.65
N ILE A 194 -2.00 -13.34 -5.89
CA ILE A 194 -1.68 -11.92 -5.77
C ILE A 194 -1.21 -11.35 -7.11
N LEU A 195 -0.32 -12.04 -7.82
CA LEU A 195 0.18 -11.59 -9.14
C LEU A 195 -0.92 -11.60 -10.21
N ALA A 196 -1.79 -12.61 -10.20
CA ALA A 196 -2.95 -12.66 -11.09
C ALA A 196 -3.90 -11.50 -10.84
N GLN A 197 -4.14 -11.17 -9.55
CA GLN A 197 -4.94 -10.03 -9.13
C GLN A 197 -4.30 -8.69 -9.51
N LEU A 198 -2.98 -8.54 -9.37
CA LEU A 198 -2.26 -7.32 -9.79
C LEU A 198 -2.27 -7.14 -11.31
N PHE A 199 -2.29 -8.23 -12.09
CA PHE A 199 -2.44 -8.15 -13.53
C PHE A 199 -3.88 -7.73 -13.93
N ASP A 200 -4.87 -8.33 -13.27
CA ASP A 200 -6.28 -8.10 -13.51
C ASP A 200 -7.08 -8.30 -12.21
N GLY A 201 -7.62 -7.20 -11.68
CA GLY A 201 -8.33 -7.22 -10.40
C GLY A 201 -9.52 -8.18 -10.43
N LYS A 202 -10.14 -8.38 -11.60
CA LYS A 202 -11.30 -9.27 -11.78
C LYS A 202 -10.97 -10.74 -11.62
N LYS A 203 -9.68 -11.11 -11.66
CA LYS A 203 -9.23 -12.48 -11.37
C LYS A 203 -9.27 -12.81 -9.89
N TYR A 204 -9.45 -11.81 -9.01
CA TYR A 204 -9.69 -12.10 -7.62
C TYR A 204 -11.07 -12.73 -7.44
N LYS A 205 -11.12 -13.91 -6.83
CA LYS A 205 -12.34 -14.75 -6.71
C LYS A 205 -13.52 -14.08 -5.99
N GLU A 206 -13.27 -13.00 -5.24
CA GLU A 206 -14.29 -12.25 -4.49
C GLU A 206 -14.62 -10.88 -5.08
N TYR A 207 -14.05 -10.55 -6.25
CA TYR A 207 -14.38 -9.33 -6.98
C TYR A 207 -15.89 -9.21 -7.20
N GLY A 208 -16.44 -8.03 -6.90
CA GLY A 208 -17.86 -7.71 -7.04
C GLY A 208 -18.77 -8.28 -5.94
N LYS A 209 -18.26 -9.09 -5.00
CA LYS A 209 -19.09 -9.66 -3.91
C LYS A 209 -19.24 -8.73 -2.71
N HIS A 210 -18.24 -7.88 -2.47
CA HIS A 210 -18.17 -6.92 -1.36
C HIS A 210 -17.99 -5.51 -1.90
N PHE A 211 -18.43 -4.50 -1.13
CA PHE A 211 -18.41 -3.10 -1.56
C PHE A 211 -19.02 -2.93 -2.97
N LYS A 212 -20.28 -3.36 -3.13
CA LYS A 212 -20.93 -3.49 -4.45
C LYS A 212 -21.07 -2.16 -5.18
N ASP A 213 -21.23 -1.07 -4.44
CA ASP A 213 -21.37 0.27 -5.02
C ASP A 213 -20.07 0.66 -5.74
N ILE A 214 -18.90 0.41 -5.15
CA ILE A 214 -17.60 0.62 -5.79
C ILE A 214 -17.48 -0.22 -7.08
N ALA A 215 -17.85 -1.50 -7.03
CA ALA A 215 -17.82 -2.36 -8.21
C ALA A 215 -18.75 -1.86 -9.32
N THR A 216 -19.90 -1.30 -8.95
CA THR A 216 -20.87 -0.73 -9.89
C THR A 216 -20.32 0.56 -10.50
N SER A 217 -19.77 1.45 -9.68
CA SER A 217 -19.10 2.67 -10.15
C SER A 217 -17.99 2.35 -11.14
N LEU A 218 -17.12 1.37 -10.88
CA LEU A 218 -16.08 0.96 -11.84
C LEU A 218 -16.62 0.49 -13.20
N GLU A 219 -17.82 -0.11 -13.24
CA GLU A 219 -18.46 -0.47 -14.49
C GLU A 219 -19.07 0.74 -15.21
N GLU A 220 -19.62 1.71 -14.45
CA GLU A 220 -20.14 2.98 -14.97
C GLU A 220 -19.03 3.87 -15.55
N PHE A 221 -17.84 3.87 -14.94
CA PHE A 221 -16.67 4.64 -15.41
C PHE A 221 -16.27 4.33 -16.85
N LYS A 222 -16.50 3.10 -17.32
CA LYS A 222 -16.19 2.71 -18.71
C LYS A 222 -16.99 3.47 -19.75
N CYS A 223 -18.12 4.05 -19.34
CA CYS A 223 -19.02 4.81 -20.21
C CYS A 223 -18.77 6.32 -20.13
N LEU A 224 -17.92 6.79 -19.21
CA LEU A 224 -17.60 8.21 -19.07
C LEU A 224 -16.67 8.64 -20.22
N THR A 225 -17.11 9.65 -20.96
CA THR A 225 -16.33 10.24 -22.06
C THR A 225 -15.96 11.70 -21.80
N ASN A 226 -16.65 12.35 -20.88
CA ASN A 226 -16.32 13.71 -20.43
C ASN A 226 -15.17 13.63 -19.42
N ARG A 227 -14.17 14.48 -19.59
CA ARG A 227 -12.96 14.52 -18.76
C ARG A 227 -13.22 15.06 -17.37
N GLU A 228 -13.94 16.17 -17.24
CA GLU A 228 -14.26 16.74 -15.92
C GLU A 228 -15.04 15.73 -15.09
N ASP A 229 -16.11 15.15 -15.68
CA ASP A 229 -16.89 14.11 -15.01
C ASP A 229 -16.02 12.89 -14.66
N PHE A 230 -15.10 12.47 -15.54
CA PHE A 230 -14.21 11.35 -15.25
C PHE A 230 -13.27 11.64 -14.08
N GLU A 231 -12.62 12.80 -14.07
CA GLU A 231 -11.67 13.21 -13.04
C GLU A 231 -12.36 13.39 -11.68
N GLU A 232 -13.50 14.10 -11.63
CA GLU A 232 -14.27 14.27 -10.39
C GLU A 232 -14.74 12.91 -9.83
N ASN A 233 -15.30 12.05 -10.66
CA ASN A 233 -15.74 10.73 -10.21
C ASN A 233 -14.55 9.87 -9.78
N ARG A 234 -13.43 9.92 -10.52
CA ARG A 234 -12.19 9.19 -10.18
C ARG A 234 -11.71 9.57 -8.80
N ASP A 235 -11.60 10.86 -8.53
CA ASP A 235 -11.06 11.38 -7.27
C ASP A 235 -11.97 10.98 -6.09
N LEU A 236 -13.29 11.06 -6.25
CA LEU A 236 -14.26 10.60 -5.25
C LEU A 236 -14.16 9.09 -4.99
N LEU A 237 -14.03 8.28 -6.05
CA LEU A 237 -13.93 6.84 -5.92
C LEU A 237 -12.58 6.41 -5.30
N GLU A 238 -11.50 7.10 -5.65
CA GLU A 238 -10.17 6.91 -5.08
C GLU A 238 -10.15 7.26 -3.58
N GLU A 239 -10.73 8.40 -3.17
CA GLU A 239 -10.88 8.76 -1.76
C GLU A 239 -11.71 7.70 -1.01
N THR A 240 -12.80 7.23 -1.62
CA THR A 240 -13.65 6.17 -1.04
C THR A 240 -12.87 4.85 -0.86
N LEU A 241 -12.10 4.45 -1.87
CA LEU A 241 -11.28 3.23 -1.83
C LEU A 241 -10.19 3.34 -0.77
N GLN A 242 -9.46 4.45 -0.75
CA GLN A 242 -8.37 4.68 0.19
C GLN A 242 -8.89 4.69 1.63
N GLY A 243 -9.98 5.40 1.89
CA GLY A 243 -10.58 5.42 3.23
C GLY A 243 -11.12 4.06 3.67
N ALA A 244 -11.71 3.27 2.76
CA ALA A 244 -12.11 1.90 3.07
C ALA A 244 -10.91 0.99 3.37
N LEU A 245 -9.80 1.12 2.62
CA LEU A 245 -8.55 0.38 2.85
C LEU A 245 -7.97 0.72 4.23
N GLU A 246 -7.93 2.00 4.58
CA GLU A 246 -7.42 2.48 5.87
C GLU A 246 -8.25 1.97 7.05
N ILE A 247 -9.58 1.99 6.95
CA ILE A 247 -10.46 1.44 7.99
C ILE A 247 -10.25 -0.06 8.16
N VAL A 248 -10.20 -0.83 7.06
CA VAL A 248 -10.00 -2.28 7.11
C VAL A 248 -8.63 -2.65 7.70
N GLU A 249 -7.57 -1.94 7.31
CA GLU A 249 -6.23 -2.08 7.87
C GLU A 249 -6.21 -1.77 9.38
N ALA A 250 -6.82 -0.64 9.78
CA ALA A 250 -6.88 -0.23 11.18
C ALA A 250 -7.62 -1.26 12.04
N LEU A 251 -8.76 -1.78 11.58
CA LEU A 251 -9.49 -2.85 12.27
C LEU A 251 -8.64 -4.12 12.39
N TYR A 252 -7.88 -4.47 11.35
CA TYR A 252 -6.99 -5.63 11.37
C TYR A 252 -5.86 -5.49 12.40
N GLU A 253 -5.22 -4.33 12.46
CA GLU A 253 -4.16 -4.04 13.44
C GLU A 253 -4.71 -4.05 14.88
N VAL A 254 -5.93 -3.54 15.10
CA VAL A 254 -6.63 -3.61 16.39
C VAL A 254 -6.89 -5.07 16.79
N ILE A 255 -7.42 -5.89 15.88
CA ILE A 255 -7.64 -7.33 16.11
C ILE A 255 -6.34 -8.05 16.46
N CYS A 256 -5.26 -7.76 15.71
CA CYS A 256 -3.94 -8.33 15.97
C CYS A 256 -3.44 -8.02 17.37
N THR A 257 -3.65 -6.78 17.82
CA THR A 257 -3.19 -6.31 19.13
C THR A 257 -4.08 -6.84 20.28
N LEU A 258 -5.40 -6.88 20.10
CA LEU A 258 -6.34 -7.46 21.07
C LEU A 258 -6.07 -8.96 21.30
N CYS A 259 -5.77 -9.73 20.25
CA CYS A 259 -5.33 -11.12 20.39
C CYS A 259 -4.15 -11.24 21.36
N THR A 260 -3.14 -10.38 21.20
CA THR A 260 -1.96 -10.39 22.06
C THR A 260 -2.33 -10.09 23.52
N PHE A 261 -3.22 -9.13 23.78
CA PHE A 261 -3.65 -8.84 25.15
C PHE A 261 -4.38 -10.00 25.81
N PHE A 262 -5.25 -10.69 25.09
CA PHE A 262 -5.98 -11.85 25.63
C PHE A 262 -5.11 -13.08 25.84
N LEU A 263 -3.97 -13.20 25.14
CA LEU A 263 -3.00 -14.28 25.34
C LEU A 263 -2.11 -14.10 26.59
N LEU A 264 -2.18 -12.95 27.28
CA LEU A 264 -1.39 -12.69 28.48
C LEU A 264 -2.09 -13.25 29.73
N GLU A 265 -1.46 -14.24 30.37
CA GLU A 265 -2.05 -14.96 31.51
C GLU A 265 -2.31 -14.07 32.74
N ASN A 266 -1.46 -13.07 33.00
CA ASN A 266 -1.50 -12.26 34.23
C ASN A 266 -1.75 -10.76 34.00
N SER A 267 -2.33 -10.37 32.87
CA SER A 267 -2.67 -8.97 32.60
C SER A 267 -4.10 -8.66 33.05
N SER A 268 -4.26 -7.85 34.10
CA SER A 268 -5.54 -7.21 34.40
C SER A 268 -5.64 -5.86 33.67
N PHE A 269 -6.85 -5.34 33.49
CA PHE A 269 -7.05 -4.01 32.92
C PHE A 269 -6.33 -2.93 33.73
N LYS A 270 -6.36 -3.02 35.06
CA LYS A 270 -5.60 -2.12 35.93
C LYS A 270 -4.10 -2.19 35.64
N ALA A 271 -3.54 -3.40 35.52
CA ALA A 271 -2.12 -3.56 35.21
C ALA A 271 -1.74 -2.98 33.83
N LEU A 272 -2.66 -3.02 32.87
CA LEU A 272 -2.48 -2.42 31.55
C LEU A 272 -2.54 -0.89 31.62
N THR A 273 -3.53 -0.32 32.30
CA THR A 273 -3.68 1.13 32.42
C THR A 273 -2.64 1.77 33.32
N ASP A 274 -2.06 1.03 34.28
CA ASP A 274 -0.98 1.50 35.15
C ASP A 274 0.37 1.63 34.41
N LEU A 275 0.47 1.15 33.15
CA LEU A 275 1.69 1.26 32.34
C LEU A 275 2.01 2.70 31.93
N HIS A 276 1.00 3.57 31.85
CA HIS A 276 1.18 4.97 31.49
C HIS A 276 0.05 5.83 32.08
N PRO A 277 0.32 7.04 32.63
CA PRO A 277 -0.68 7.85 33.33
C PRO A 277 -1.95 8.15 32.53
N SER A 278 -1.85 8.27 31.21
CA SER A 278 -2.98 8.61 30.34
C SER A 278 -3.80 7.40 29.85
N PHE A 279 -3.36 6.16 30.06
CA PHE A 279 -4.02 4.99 29.43
C PHE A 279 -5.43 4.71 29.92
N TYR A 280 -5.69 4.98 31.19
CA TYR A 280 -7.04 4.90 31.74
C TYR A 280 -7.96 5.92 31.07
N ASP A 281 -7.55 7.18 30.99
CA ASP A 281 -8.32 8.25 30.36
C ASP A 281 -8.54 7.97 28.87
N LEU A 282 -7.51 7.54 28.14
CA LEU A 282 -7.61 7.16 26.73
C LEU A 282 -8.68 6.09 26.50
N TYR A 283 -8.74 5.05 27.33
CA TYR A 283 -9.79 4.04 27.22
C TYR A 283 -11.19 4.65 27.34
N TYR A 284 -11.41 5.48 28.38
CA TYR A 284 -12.72 6.06 28.62
C TYR A 284 -13.11 7.11 27.59
N SER A 285 -12.15 7.82 27.00
CA SER A 285 -12.42 8.74 25.89
C SER A 285 -12.82 7.98 24.61
N ILE A 286 -12.14 6.88 24.27
CA ILE A 286 -12.57 6.02 23.15
C ILE A 286 -13.93 5.39 23.43
N LYS A 287 -14.15 4.90 24.66
CA LYS A 287 -15.46 4.38 25.09
C LYS A 287 -16.57 5.42 24.90
N ALA A 288 -16.34 6.67 25.30
CA ALA A 288 -17.30 7.75 25.10
C ALA A 288 -17.59 8.03 23.62
N ILE A 289 -16.59 7.92 22.72
CA ILE A 289 -16.81 8.02 21.27
C ILE A 289 -17.75 6.90 20.79
N LEU A 290 -17.48 5.65 21.19
CA LEU A 290 -18.25 4.47 20.76
C LEU A 290 -19.70 4.51 21.27
N GLU A 291 -19.89 4.88 22.54
CA GLU A 291 -21.20 4.98 23.17
C GLU A 291 -22.00 6.25 22.77
N ASN A 292 -21.46 7.07 21.85
CA ASN A 292 -22.03 8.37 21.45
C ASN A 292 -22.29 9.32 22.63
N GLY A 293 -21.31 9.44 23.52
CA GLY A 293 -21.33 10.39 24.64
C GLY A 293 -21.30 11.85 24.20
N GLU A 294 -21.66 12.75 25.12
CA GLU A 294 -21.78 14.20 24.87
C GLU A 294 -20.48 14.83 24.33
N ASP A 295 -19.31 14.34 24.80
CA ASP A 295 -17.99 14.85 24.42
C ASP A 295 -17.40 14.19 23.16
N ARG A 296 -18.18 13.42 22.39
CA ARG A 296 -17.68 12.65 21.23
C ARG A 296 -16.92 13.52 20.23
N GLU A 297 -17.47 14.65 19.82
CA GLU A 297 -16.85 15.55 18.82
C GLU A 297 -15.55 16.18 19.34
N LEU A 298 -15.51 16.51 20.64
CA LEU A 298 -14.31 17.00 21.30
C LEU A 298 -13.21 15.93 21.30
N PHE A 299 -13.55 14.69 21.63
CA PHE A 299 -12.58 13.60 21.65
C PHE A 299 -12.08 13.23 20.25
N ILE A 300 -12.95 13.20 19.24
CA ILE A 300 -12.56 12.95 17.84
C ILE A 300 -11.56 14.00 17.35
N SER A 301 -11.72 15.26 17.75
CA SER A 301 -10.83 16.35 17.32
C SER A 301 -9.52 16.45 18.09
N THR A 302 -9.48 16.07 19.37
CA THR A 302 -8.32 16.33 20.24
C THR A 302 -7.50 15.09 20.61
N LEU A 303 -8.10 13.89 20.63
CA LEU A 303 -7.38 12.67 20.97
C LEU A 303 -6.29 12.26 19.97
N PRO A 304 -6.41 12.46 18.65
CA PRO A 304 -5.40 11.97 17.70
C PRO A 304 -4.00 12.49 18.02
N GLU A 305 -3.86 13.81 18.18
CA GLU A 305 -2.60 14.46 18.55
C GLU A 305 -2.06 13.92 19.89
N ARG A 306 -2.94 13.78 20.88
CA ARG A 306 -2.55 13.29 22.20
C ARG A 306 -2.03 11.86 22.17
N VAL A 307 -2.65 10.99 21.37
CA VAL A 307 -2.22 9.59 21.23
C VAL A 307 -0.89 9.52 20.48
N GLU A 308 -0.68 10.35 19.46
CA GLU A 308 0.59 10.46 18.73
C GLU A 308 1.74 10.89 19.65
N GLU A 309 1.55 11.90 20.50
CA GLU A 309 2.54 12.32 21.49
C GLU A 309 2.95 11.16 22.42
N ILE A 310 1.96 10.43 22.95
CA ILE A 310 2.20 9.31 23.87
C ILE A 310 2.94 8.19 23.12
N LYS A 311 2.52 7.86 21.91
CA LYS A 311 3.16 6.83 21.08
C LYS A 311 4.61 7.19 20.76
N ALA A 312 4.89 8.43 20.37
CA ALA A 312 6.24 8.93 20.13
C ALA A 312 7.13 8.83 21.38
N SER A 313 6.58 9.14 22.57
CA SER A 313 7.31 9.00 23.84
C SER A 313 7.68 7.54 24.20
N LEU A 314 6.89 6.57 23.71
CA LEU A 314 7.08 5.14 23.97
C LEU A 314 7.90 4.43 22.88
N GLU A 315 8.07 5.06 21.71
CA GLU A 315 8.74 4.47 20.56
C GLU A 315 10.22 4.22 20.80
N GLU A 316 10.98 5.21 21.27
CA GLU A 316 12.42 5.03 21.52
C GLU A 316 12.70 3.95 22.58
N PRO A 317 12.00 3.90 23.73
CA PRO A 317 12.08 2.78 24.67
C PRO A 317 11.78 1.43 24.02
N PHE A 318 10.73 1.35 23.19
CA PHE A 318 10.33 0.12 22.51
C PHE A 318 11.40 -0.35 21.52
N LEU A 319 11.95 0.55 20.70
CA LEU A 319 13.04 0.23 19.77
C LEU A 319 14.30 -0.25 20.50
N LYS A 320 14.61 0.31 21.68
CA LYS A 320 15.71 -0.18 22.54
C LYS A 320 15.42 -1.59 23.06
N ALA A 321 14.19 -1.88 23.46
CA ALA A 321 13.77 -3.23 23.88
C ALA A 321 13.87 -4.25 22.74
N CYS A 322 13.56 -3.84 21.50
CA CYS A 322 13.65 -4.70 20.32
C CYS A 322 15.09 -5.12 19.96
N LYS A 323 16.10 -4.30 20.32
CA LYS A 323 17.51 -4.56 20.02
C LYS A 323 18.19 -5.53 21.01
N GLN A 324 17.48 -6.02 22.01
CA GLN A 324 18.04 -6.96 22.99
C GLN A 324 18.24 -8.36 22.39
N SER A 325 19.35 -9.02 22.75
CA SER A 325 19.85 -10.21 22.03
C SER A 325 19.01 -11.49 22.15
N VAL A 326 18.09 -11.59 23.11
CA VAL A 326 17.18 -12.74 23.27
C VAL A 326 15.81 -12.26 23.77
N PRO A 327 14.85 -11.97 22.88
CA PRO A 327 13.48 -11.65 23.27
C PRO A 327 12.81 -12.86 23.92
N SER A 328 11.93 -12.63 24.91
CA SER A 328 11.04 -13.70 25.40
C SER A 328 10.04 -14.09 24.30
N SER A 329 9.50 -15.31 24.35
CA SER A 329 8.48 -15.76 23.38
C SER A 329 7.27 -14.83 23.33
N VAL A 330 6.84 -14.33 24.49
CA VAL A 330 5.73 -13.37 24.61
C VAL A 330 6.09 -12.01 24.00
N PHE A 331 7.31 -11.54 24.19
CA PHE A 331 7.76 -10.28 23.57
C PHE A 331 7.91 -10.41 22.06
N ALA A 332 8.41 -11.56 21.57
CA ALA A 332 8.47 -11.85 20.15
C ALA A 332 7.06 -11.88 19.53
N LEU A 333 6.09 -12.54 20.19
CA LEU A 333 4.68 -12.53 19.75
C LEU A 333 4.13 -11.10 19.65
N LEU A 334 4.41 -10.26 20.65
CA LEU A 334 4.01 -8.86 20.67
C LEU A 334 4.62 -8.08 19.50
N GLN A 335 5.93 -8.23 19.26
CA GLN A 335 6.62 -7.62 18.13
C GLN A 335 6.00 -8.06 16.80
N THR A 336 5.75 -9.36 16.63
CA THR A 336 5.11 -9.88 15.42
C THR A 336 3.73 -9.27 15.25
N SER A 337 2.90 -9.20 16.30
CA SER A 337 1.55 -8.64 16.21
C SER A 337 1.52 -7.16 15.79
N LEU A 338 2.51 -6.37 16.22
CA LEU A 338 2.65 -4.95 15.83
C LEU A 338 3.19 -4.75 14.41
N GLN A 339 3.78 -5.79 13.82
CA GLN A 339 4.30 -5.77 12.46
C GLN A 339 3.33 -6.39 11.46
N MET A 340 2.28 -7.09 11.91
CA MET A 340 1.26 -7.65 11.02
C MET A 340 0.42 -6.52 10.41
N ARG A 341 0.53 -6.35 9.10
CA ARG A 341 -0.20 -5.35 8.30
C ARG A 341 -0.72 -5.98 7.02
N LEU A 342 -1.92 -5.60 6.55
CA LEU A 342 -2.49 -6.10 5.30
C LEU A 342 -1.77 -5.51 4.08
N THR A 343 -1.22 -4.31 4.19
CA THR A 343 -0.30 -3.74 3.17
C THR A 343 0.85 -4.68 2.79
N HIS A 344 1.33 -5.52 3.73
CA HIS A 344 2.40 -6.47 3.44
C HIS A 344 1.99 -7.59 2.46
N LEU A 345 0.69 -7.86 2.27
CA LEU A 345 0.20 -8.89 1.33
C LEU A 345 0.57 -8.61 -0.13
N PHE A 346 0.74 -7.32 -0.46
CA PHE A 346 1.13 -6.85 -1.79
C PHE A 346 2.56 -6.31 -1.80
N SER A 347 3.31 -6.53 -0.72
CA SER A 347 4.74 -6.22 -0.62
C SER A 347 5.56 -7.47 -0.93
N PHE A 348 6.65 -7.30 -1.69
CA PHE A 348 7.50 -8.41 -2.10
C PHE A 348 8.84 -8.33 -1.39
N ASP A 349 9.18 -9.36 -0.61
CA ASP A 349 10.52 -9.48 -0.06
C ASP A 349 11.48 -9.96 -1.15
N ILE A 350 12.58 -9.23 -1.36
CA ILE A 350 13.52 -9.47 -2.45
C ILE A 350 14.78 -10.10 -1.87
N SER A 351 15.06 -11.35 -2.23
CA SER A 351 16.28 -12.04 -1.83
C SER A 351 17.17 -12.40 -3.02
N LYS A 352 18.49 -12.47 -2.78
CA LYS A 352 19.44 -12.92 -3.79
C LYS A 352 19.36 -14.45 -3.92
N LYS A 353 18.52 -14.93 -4.85
CA LYS A 353 18.38 -16.34 -5.27
C LYS A 353 17.98 -17.30 -4.13
N PRO A 354 16.70 -17.43 -3.78
CA PRO A 354 16.24 -18.55 -2.99
C PRO A 354 16.46 -19.86 -3.76
N LEU A 355 16.90 -20.91 -3.08
CA LEU A 355 16.78 -22.28 -3.60
C LEU A 355 15.29 -22.63 -3.55
N MET A 356 14.68 -22.96 -4.69
CA MET A 356 13.28 -23.37 -4.76
C MET A 356 13.18 -24.84 -5.15
N HIS A 357 12.24 -25.55 -4.54
CA HIS A 357 11.89 -26.92 -4.88
C HIS A 357 11.20 -26.98 -6.25
N THR A 358 11.35 -28.11 -6.94
CA THR A 358 10.80 -28.34 -8.29
C THR A 358 9.28 -28.16 -8.38
N GLN A 359 8.55 -28.34 -7.29
CA GLN A 359 7.10 -28.15 -7.24
C GLN A 359 6.72 -26.66 -7.32
N THR A 360 7.38 -25.81 -6.54
CA THR A 360 7.22 -24.35 -6.58
C THR A 360 7.56 -23.80 -7.97
N GLU A 361 8.66 -24.28 -8.57
CA GLU A 361 9.04 -23.90 -9.93
C GLU A 361 7.97 -24.28 -10.95
N SER A 362 7.36 -25.46 -10.85
CA SER A 362 6.30 -25.89 -11.76
C SER A 362 5.05 -25.00 -11.69
N LEU A 363 4.66 -24.56 -10.49
CA LEU A 363 3.53 -23.64 -10.31
C LEU A 363 3.81 -22.27 -10.94
N PHE A 364 5.05 -21.78 -10.83
CA PHE A 364 5.44 -20.53 -11.49
C PHE A 364 5.43 -20.64 -13.01
N GLU A 365 5.91 -21.75 -13.57
CA GLU A 365 5.82 -21.99 -15.02
C GLU A 365 4.37 -22.07 -15.50
N ASP A 366 3.49 -22.76 -14.76
CA ASP A 366 2.06 -22.81 -15.05
C ASP A 366 1.41 -21.41 -15.03
N PHE A 367 1.79 -20.57 -14.05
CA PHE A 367 1.37 -19.18 -14.02
C PHE A 367 1.86 -18.38 -15.22
N LEU A 368 3.13 -18.52 -15.62
CA LEU A 368 3.68 -17.82 -16.80
C LEU A 368 2.98 -18.24 -18.10
N ILE A 369 2.62 -19.53 -18.22
CA ILE A 369 1.82 -20.05 -19.34
C ILE A 369 0.43 -19.41 -19.34
N GLN A 370 -0.22 -19.34 -18.17
CA GLN A 370 -1.54 -18.73 -18.06
C GLN A 370 -1.50 -17.23 -18.36
N LEU A 371 -0.53 -16.50 -17.79
CA LEU A 371 -0.33 -15.07 -18.05
C LEU A 371 -0.13 -14.80 -19.54
N ARG A 372 0.61 -15.66 -20.26
CA ARG A 372 0.76 -15.55 -21.71
C ARG A 372 -0.57 -15.71 -22.45
N LYS A 373 -1.40 -16.69 -22.07
CA LYS A 373 -2.73 -16.88 -22.67
C LYS A 373 -3.62 -15.66 -22.41
N ASP A 374 -3.56 -15.11 -21.20
CA ASP A 374 -4.35 -13.95 -20.83
C ASP A 374 -3.93 -12.71 -21.62
N LEU A 375 -2.62 -12.49 -21.81
CA LEU A 375 -2.12 -11.45 -22.70
C LEU A 375 -2.64 -11.64 -24.13
N ASP A 376 -2.62 -12.86 -24.65
CA ASP A 376 -3.06 -13.16 -26.01
C ASP A 376 -4.55 -12.88 -26.25
N ALA A 377 -5.37 -13.04 -25.22
CA ALA A 377 -6.81 -12.75 -25.27
C ALA A 377 -7.15 -11.26 -25.28
N LEU A 378 -6.24 -10.40 -24.76
CA LEU A 378 -6.49 -8.97 -24.61
C LEU A 378 -6.22 -8.17 -25.90
N PRO A 379 -6.97 -7.08 -26.15
CA PRO A 379 -6.64 -6.11 -27.20
C PRO A 379 -5.22 -5.53 -27.03
N PRO A 380 -4.51 -5.18 -28.13
CA PRO A 380 -3.13 -4.73 -28.06
C PRO A 380 -2.88 -3.53 -27.13
N PHE A 381 -3.84 -2.60 -27.05
CA PHE A 381 -3.75 -1.41 -26.21
C PHE A 381 -3.87 -1.77 -24.72
N GLU A 382 -4.97 -2.42 -24.33
CA GLU A 382 -5.19 -2.86 -22.95
C GLU A 382 -4.07 -3.77 -22.43
N ARG A 383 -3.61 -4.70 -23.28
CA ARG A 383 -2.48 -5.59 -23.00
C ARG A 383 -1.23 -4.81 -22.56
N LYS A 384 -0.90 -3.73 -23.27
CA LYS A 384 0.29 -2.91 -22.98
C LYS A 384 0.17 -2.21 -21.63
N LEU A 385 -0.99 -1.61 -21.36
CA LEU A 385 -1.25 -0.94 -20.08
C LEU A 385 -1.16 -1.93 -18.90
N ARG A 386 -1.76 -3.13 -19.03
CA ARG A 386 -1.66 -4.17 -18.00
C ARG A 386 -0.22 -4.66 -17.81
N MET A 387 0.56 -4.79 -18.88
CA MET A 387 1.98 -5.12 -18.79
C MET A 387 2.78 -4.02 -18.06
N GLN A 388 2.56 -2.75 -18.39
CA GLN A 388 3.22 -1.60 -17.75
C GLN A 388 2.93 -1.54 -16.26
N TYR A 389 1.66 -1.64 -15.89
CA TYR A 389 1.25 -1.66 -14.49
C TYR A 389 1.88 -2.84 -13.75
N LEU A 390 1.80 -4.06 -14.30
CA LEU A 390 2.36 -5.22 -13.61
C LEU A 390 3.88 -5.05 -13.41
N MET A 391 4.59 -4.46 -14.37
CA MET A 391 6.01 -4.16 -14.23
C MET A 391 6.33 -3.11 -13.15
N SER A 392 5.43 -2.15 -12.90
CA SER A 392 5.65 -1.12 -11.89
C SER A 392 5.41 -1.62 -10.47
N VAL A 393 4.54 -2.62 -10.27
CA VAL A 393 4.21 -3.14 -8.95
C VAL A 393 5.04 -4.34 -8.51
N VAL A 394 5.57 -5.15 -9.45
CA VAL A 394 6.45 -6.28 -9.12
C VAL A 394 7.90 -5.81 -8.90
N PRO A 395 8.75 -6.60 -8.20
CA PRO A 395 10.15 -6.25 -8.01
C PRO A 395 10.90 -5.94 -9.30
N PHE A 396 11.61 -4.82 -9.27
CA PHE A 396 12.34 -4.22 -10.36
C PHE A 396 13.58 -5.04 -10.67
N ALA A 397 13.55 -5.69 -11.83
CA ALA A 397 14.55 -6.69 -12.21
C ALA A 397 15.49 -6.23 -13.35
N MET A 398 15.50 -4.94 -13.73
CA MET A 398 16.37 -4.43 -14.81
C MET A 398 17.73 -3.94 -14.28
N SER A 399 18.78 -4.15 -15.09
CA SER A 399 20.06 -3.44 -14.88
C SER A 399 19.96 -2.00 -15.36
N LYS A 400 20.94 -1.17 -15.00
CA LYS A 400 21.03 0.23 -15.46
C LYS A 400 21.01 0.33 -16.98
N GLU A 401 21.79 -0.51 -17.65
CA GLU A 401 21.90 -0.53 -19.12
C GLU A 401 20.59 -1.03 -19.76
N THR A 402 19.97 -2.05 -19.16
CA THR A 402 18.72 -2.62 -19.64
C THR A 402 17.59 -1.59 -19.55
N PHE A 403 17.49 -0.90 -18.41
CA PHE A 403 16.48 0.13 -18.19
C PHE A 403 16.70 1.34 -19.09
N HIS A 404 17.93 1.81 -19.24
CA HIS A 404 18.23 2.94 -20.14
C HIS A 404 17.81 2.63 -21.58
N THR A 405 18.12 1.42 -22.06
CA THR A 405 17.69 0.95 -23.39
C THR A 405 16.17 0.88 -23.48
N TYR A 406 15.50 0.39 -22.44
CA TYR A 406 14.04 0.34 -22.36
C TYR A 406 13.42 1.75 -22.45
N ALA A 407 13.93 2.71 -21.68
CA ALA A 407 13.45 4.10 -21.68
C ALA A 407 13.66 4.77 -23.04
N LEU A 408 14.84 4.64 -23.66
CA LEU A 408 15.11 5.15 -25.01
C LEU A 408 14.13 4.58 -26.05
N GLN A 409 13.92 3.26 -26.02
CA GLN A 409 13.01 2.60 -26.96
C GLN A 409 11.55 3.04 -26.78
N ALA A 410 11.14 3.38 -25.55
CA ALA A 410 9.81 3.87 -25.26
C ALA A 410 9.50 5.15 -26.05
N PHE A 411 10.47 6.06 -26.15
CA PHE A 411 10.31 7.35 -26.80
C PHE A 411 10.51 7.30 -28.32
N HIS A 412 11.60 6.71 -28.81
CA HIS A 412 11.96 6.74 -30.24
C HIS A 412 11.00 5.96 -31.15
N ALA A 413 10.27 4.99 -30.61
CA ALA A 413 9.35 4.16 -31.38
C ALA A 413 7.88 4.62 -31.33
N SER A 414 7.57 5.75 -30.69
CA SER A 414 6.21 6.26 -30.63
C SER A 414 5.82 6.95 -31.94
N LYS A 415 4.72 6.47 -32.55
CA LYS A 415 4.17 7.03 -33.80
C LYS A 415 3.13 8.12 -33.55
N GLU A 416 2.63 8.20 -32.33
CA GLU A 416 1.54 9.10 -31.93
C GLU A 416 2.12 10.18 -31.04
N ALA A 417 2.03 11.43 -31.49
CA ALA A 417 2.65 12.59 -30.85
C ALA A 417 2.00 12.92 -29.49
N GLN A 418 0.69 12.74 -29.37
CA GLN A 418 -0.07 13.13 -28.19
C GLN A 418 0.17 12.21 -26.96
N PRO A 419 0.08 10.86 -27.05
CA PRO A 419 0.43 10.00 -25.92
C PRO A 419 1.89 10.12 -25.50
N LEU A 420 2.78 10.45 -26.44
CA LEU A 420 4.19 10.73 -26.16
C LEU A 420 4.35 12.02 -25.36
N LEU A 421 3.64 13.09 -25.72
CA LEU A 421 3.64 14.35 -24.97
C LEU A 421 3.17 14.15 -23.52
N ILE A 422 2.05 13.44 -23.35
CA ILE A 422 1.50 13.12 -22.03
C ILE A 422 2.53 12.34 -21.19
N ALA A 423 3.13 11.30 -21.76
CA ALA A 423 4.17 10.53 -21.08
C ALA A 423 5.37 11.39 -20.66
N ILE A 424 5.86 12.27 -21.53
CA ILE A 424 6.97 13.19 -21.20
C ILE A 424 6.59 14.06 -20.00
N MET A 425 5.39 14.64 -20.01
CA MET A 425 4.95 15.53 -18.95
C MET A 425 4.87 14.86 -17.59
N TYR A 426 4.23 13.70 -17.51
CA TYR A 426 4.16 12.96 -16.25
C TYR A 426 5.56 12.59 -15.76
N LEU A 427 6.45 12.16 -16.65
CA LEU A 427 7.82 11.81 -16.27
C LEU A 427 8.60 13.03 -15.77
N THR A 428 8.54 14.17 -16.46
CA THR A 428 9.18 15.41 -16.03
C THR A 428 8.61 15.89 -14.70
N SER A 429 7.29 15.88 -14.54
CA SER A 429 6.62 16.28 -13.30
C SER A 429 7.03 15.39 -12.13
N ILE A 430 7.11 14.06 -12.33
CA ILE A 430 7.61 13.13 -11.30
C ILE A 430 9.05 13.48 -10.91
N LEU A 431 9.92 13.73 -11.88
CA LEU A 431 11.31 14.09 -11.61
C LEU A 431 11.41 15.42 -10.84
N GLU A 432 10.63 16.44 -11.23
CA GLU A 432 10.57 17.73 -10.55
C GLU A 432 10.04 17.62 -9.11
N GLN A 433 8.88 16.98 -8.92
CA GLN A 433 8.25 16.81 -7.61
C GLN A 433 9.12 16.00 -6.63
N ASN A 434 9.98 15.13 -7.16
CA ASN A 434 10.94 14.36 -6.37
C ASN A 434 12.32 15.03 -6.30
N GLY A 435 12.41 16.32 -6.64
CA GLY A 435 13.61 17.15 -6.45
C GLY A 435 14.80 16.75 -7.34
N PHE A 436 14.56 16.01 -8.43
CA PHE A 436 15.66 15.59 -9.33
C PHE A 436 16.34 16.77 -10.01
N TYR A 437 15.61 17.87 -10.22
CA TYR A 437 16.08 19.06 -10.96
C TYR A 437 16.46 20.28 -10.10
N GLY A 438 16.47 20.21 -8.76
CA GLY A 438 16.89 21.34 -7.89
C GLY A 438 18.14 20.99 -7.05
N GLU A 439 19.19 21.81 -6.92
CA GLU A 439 19.44 23.23 -7.24
C GLU A 439 20.50 23.40 -8.35
N SER A 440 20.16 24.07 -9.45
CA SER A 440 21.16 24.82 -10.23
C SER A 440 20.48 25.78 -11.19
N THR A 441 20.42 27.08 -10.84
CA THR A 441 20.86 28.23 -11.68
C THR A 441 20.57 29.62 -11.06
N GLU A 442 20.76 29.84 -9.76
CA GLU A 442 20.92 31.23 -9.24
C GLU A 442 22.11 31.41 -8.28
N GLU A 443 22.53 30.41 -7.50
CA GLU A 443 23.67 30.59 -6.57
C GLU A 443 25.06 30.27 -7.14
N GLN A 444 25.16 29.70 -8.34
CA GLN A 444 26.46 29.47 -9.01
C GLN A 444 26.93 30.63 -9.89
N HIS A 445 26.10 31.66 -10.10
CA HIS A 445 26.53 32.90 -10.78
C HIS A 445 27.10 33.95 -9.83
N ILE A 446 26.94 33.82 -8.50
CA ILE A 446 27.44 34.79 -7.50
C ILE A 446 28.87 34.46 -7.01
N LEU A 447 29.38 33.25 -7.27
CA LEU A 447 30.72 32.84 -6.82
C LEU A 447 31.79 32.86 -7.93
N LEU A 448 31.49 33.41 -9.10
CA LEU A 448 32.46 33.63 -10.19
C LEU A 448 32.60 35.10 -10.66
N GLU A 449 31.95 36.05 -9.98
CA GLU A 449 32.09 37.50 -10.28
C GLU A 449 32.89 38.30 -9.24
N ASN A 450 33.49 37.66 -8.22
CA ASN A 450 34.33 38.37 -7.22
C ASN A 450 35.85 38.22 -7.40
N ASP A 451 36.31 37.72 -8.55
CA ASP A 451 37.70 37.85 -8.97
C ASP A 451 37.75 38.66 -10.26
N PHE A 452 37.58 39.99 -10.20
CA PHE A 452 38.26 40.96 -11.08
C PHE A 452 37.96 42.41 -10.62
N PHE A 453 38.99 43.01 -10.00
CA PHE A 453 39.19 44.42 -9.60
C PHE A 453 38.47 44.98 -8.37
#